data_AF-A0A930NU77-F1
#
_entry.id   AF-A0A930NU77-F1
#
_cell.length_a   1.000
_cell.length_b   1.000
_cell.length_c   1.000
_cell.angle_alpha   90.00
_cell.angle_beta   90.00
_cell.angle_gamma   90.00
#
_symmetry.space_group_name_H-M   'P 1'
#
loop_
_entity.id
_entity.type
_entity.pdbx_description
1 polymer ?
#
loop_
_entity_poly.entity_id
_entity_poly.type
_entity_poly.pdbx_seq_one_letter_code
_entity_poly.pdbx_strand_id
1 'polypeptide(L)'
;MEKQDIGIIDFADGLPLQSGILKVPENLDVLAGWLSKREHRIRVDEQDFPIVNNKEKLSLIHVTASPKKDETRCDAFNRELGSLPISIWNNSSHLTLYVSASSDLKMDEMEVLCKYLNLKKSDADIKWGLGIDKTLGNLISLVIVYSNKK
;
A
#
# COMPACT_ATOMS: atom_id res chain seq x y z
N MET A 1 14.74 -19.53 -9.60
CA MET A 1 13.97 -18.43 -9.02
C MET A 1 13.66 -18.81 -7.59
N GLU A 2 14.40 -18.24 -6.63
CA GLU A 2 14.05 -18.37 -5.22
C GLU A 2 12.70 -17.66 -5.01
N LYS A 3 11.70 -18.39 -4.51
CA LYS A 3 10.49 -17.78 -3.98
C LYS A 3 10.94 -17.01 -2.75
N GLN A 4 10.87 -15.68 -2.77
CA GLN A 4 10.90 -14.92 -1.53
C GLN A 4 9.67 -15.37 -0.74
N ASP A 5 9.89 -16.11 0.35
CA ASP A 5 8.86 -16.43 1.31
C ASP A 5 8.43 -15.11 1.94
N ILE A 6 7.27 -14.65 1.52
CA ILE A 6 6.66 -13.45 2.05
C ILE A 6 6.10 -13.82 3.43
N GLY A 7 6.88 -13.51 4.47
CA GLY A 7 6.51 -13.77 5.86
C GLY A 7 5.19 -13.08 6.21
N ILE A 8 4.31 -13.80 6.92
CA ILE A 8 3.08 -13.24 7.49
C ILE A 8 3.51 -12.40 8.71
N ILE A 9 3.29 -11.09 8.67
CA ILE A 9 3.66 -10.19 9.76
C ILE A 9 2.39 -9.72 10.50
N ASP A 10 2.45 -9.74 11.83
CA ASP A 10 1.37 -9.35 12.74
C ASP A 10 1.37 -7.83 13.01
N PHE A 11 0.19 -7.24 13.17
CA PHE A 11 -0.07 -5.80 13.20
C PHE A 11 -0.02 -5.17 14.58
N ALA A 12 0.19 -5.96 15.64
CA ALA A 12 0.02 -5.53 17.03
C ALA A 12 0.81 -4.25 17.41
N ASP A 13 1.96 -4.01 16.76
CA ASP A 13 2.87 -2.89 17.08
C ASP A 13 2.98 -1.81 15.98
N GLY A 14 2.21 -1.92 14.90
CA GLY A 14 2.27 -0.99 13.75
C GLY A 14 2.59 -1.69 12.42
N LEU A 15 2.96 -0.92 11.39
CA LEU A 15 3.48 -1.54 10.17
C LEU A 15 4.90 -2.04 10.42
N PRO A 16 5.23 -3.25 9.98
CA PRO A 16 6.63 -3.62 9.87
C PRO A 16 7.35 -2.69 8.90
N LEU A 17 8.65 -2.48 9.10
CA LEU A 17 9.49 -1.81 8.09
C LEU A 17 9.86 -2.74 6.91
N GLN A 18 9.44 -4.01 6.98
CA GLN A 18 9.70 -5.03 5.98
C GLN A 18 8.49 -5.18 5.06
N SER A 19 8.76 -5.22 3.75
CA SER A 19 7.74 -5.54 2.75
C SER A 19 7.21 -6.95 2.96
N GLY A 20 5.89 -7.14 2.82
CA GLY A 20 5.27 -8.45 2.84
C GLY A 20 3.76 -8.45 2.66
N ILE A 21 3.21 -9.65 2.57
CA ILE A 21 1.78 -9.93 2.58
C ILE A 21 1.41 -10.06 4.04
N LEU A 22 0.49 -9.21 4.47
CA LEU A 22 0.09 -9.13 5.86
C LEU A 22 -1.29 -9.77 6.04
N LYS A 23 -1.51 -10.33 7.24
CA LYS A 23 -2.82 -10.89 7.57
C LYS A 23 -3.80 -9.74 7.77
N VAL A 24 -4.83 -9.64 6.92
CA VAL A 24 -5.88 -8.63 7.10
C VAL A 24 -6.48 -8.78 8.50
N PRO A 25 -6.52 -7.71 9.32
CA PRO A 25 -7.14 -7.79 10.63
C PRO A 25 -8.63 -8.13 10.49
N GLU A 26 -9.17 -8.91 11.43
CA GLU A 26 -10.58 -9.32 11.40
C GLU A 26 -11.54 -8.13 11.51
N ASN A 27 -11.10 -7.06 12.17
CA ASN A 27 -11.79 -5.79 12.23
C ASN A 27 -11.07 -4.74 11.36
N LEU A 28 -11.75 -4.24 10.32
CA LEU A 28 -11.25 -3.18 9.44
C LEU A 28 -11.08 -1.83 10.16
N ASP A 29 -11.79 -1.58 11.25
CA ASP A 29 -11.55 -0.42 12.12
C ASP A 29 -10.13 -0.38 12.67
N VAL A 30 -9.52 -1.56 12.89
CA VAL A 30 -8.14 -1.63 13.35
C VAL A 30 -7.19 -1.18 12.24
N LEU A 31 -7.49 -1.54 10.99
CA LEU A 31 -6.72 -1.10 9.82
C LEU A 31 -6.93 0.39 9.55
N ALA A 32 -8.18 0.85 9.54
CA ALA A 32 -8.56 2.25 9.36
C ALA A 32 -7.98 3.13 10.47
N GLY A 33 -8.13 2.70 11.72
CA GLY A 33 -7.58 3.38 12.89
C GLY A 33 -6.07 3.44 12.87
N TRP A 34 -5.39 2.38 12.41
CA TRP A 34 -3.94 2.38 12.25
C TRP A 34 -3.47 3.34 11.14
N LEU A 35 -4.14 3.38 9.97
CA LEU A 35 -3.87 4.41 8.97
C LEU A 35 -4.09 5.80 9.59
N SER A 36 -5.21 5.99 10.28
CA SER A 36 -5.66 7.25 10.92
C SER A 36 -4.73 7.80 11.99
N LYS A 37 -3.88 6.98 12.63
CA LYS A 37 -2.93 7.41 13.68
C LYS A 37 -1.81 8.32 13.18
N ARG A 38 -1.61 8.43 11.87
CA ARG A 38 -0.56 9.26 11.25
C ARG A 38 -1.05 10.67 10.97
N GLU A 39 -0.13 11.58 10.68
CA GLU A 39 -0.51 12.85 10.09
C GLU A 39 -1.01 12.58 8.66
N HIS A 40 -2.21 13.05 8.33
CA HIS A 40 -2.82 12.81 7.02
C HIS A 40 -2.81 14.08 6.19
N ARG A 41 -2.41 13.93 4.93
CA ARG A 41 -2.71 14.90 3.88
C ARG A 41 -4.00 14.53 3.17
N ILE A 42 -4.20 13.23 2.92
CA ILE A 42 -5.39 12.68 2.29
C ILE A 42 -5.81 11.48 3.11
N ARG A 43 -6.98 11.58 3.75
CA ARG A 43 -7.48 10.55 4.65
C ARG A 43 -8.11 9.39 3.86
N VAL A 44 -8.08 8.23 4.49
CA VAL A 44 -8.80 7.02 4.07
C VAL A 44 -9.60 6.58 5.28
N ASP A 45 -10.91 6.49 5.10
CA ASP A 45 -11.85 6.08 6.13
C ASP A 45 -12.25 4.60 5.93
N GLU A 46 -12.99 4.03 6.89
CA GLU A 46 -13.41 2.63 6.84
C GLU A 46 -14.17 2.28 5.54
N GLN A 47 -15.02 3.20 5.09
CA GLN A 47 -15.82 3.09 3.86
C GLN A 47 -15.00 3.06 2.58
N ASP A 48 -13.74 3.49 2.62
CA ASP A 48 -12.83 3.49 1.48
C ASP A 48 -12.14 2.14 1.28
N PHE A 49 -12.28 1.21 2.24
CA PHE A 49 -11.80 -0.16 2.10
C PHE A 49 -12.80 -1.02 1.31
N PRO A 50 -12.32 -2.07 0.61
CA PRO A 50 -13.22 -2.98 -0.09
C PRO A 50 -14.21 -3.64 0.89
N ILE A 51 -15.49 -3.37 0.71
CA ILE A 51 -16.55 -4.00 1.53
C ILE A 51 -16.78 -5.42 1.00
N VAL A 52 -16.45 -6.42 1.82
CA VAL A 52 -16.69 -7.82 1.47
C VAL A 52 -18.13 -8.20 1.78
N ASN A 53 -19.00 -8.15 0.77
CA ASN A 53 -20.26 -8.87 0.82
C ASN A 53 -20.00 -10.37 0.54
N ASN A 54 -19.73 -11.11 1.62
CA ASN A 54 -20.12 -12.52 1.75
C ASN A 54 -19.40 -13.61 0.92
N LYS A 55 -18.11 -13.46 0.52
CA LYS A 55 -17.20 -14.59 0.11
C LYS A 55 -15.79 -14.23 -0.38
N GLU A 56 -15.47 -12.95 -0.60
CA GLU A 56 -14.15 -12.51 -1.07
C GLU A 56 -13.17 -12.39 0.11
N LYS A 57 -11.95 -12.92 -0.02
CA LYS A 57 -10.92 -12.68 1.00
C LYS A 57 -10.22 -11.38 0.65
N LEU A 58 -10.22 -10.44 1.58
CA LEU A 58 -9.32 -9.31 1.52
C LEU A 58 -7.89 -9.80 1.55
N SER A 59 -7.04 -9.11 0.81
CA SER A 59 -5.61 -9.26 0.84
C SER A 59 -4.98 -7.92 1.15
N LEU A 60 -3.92 -7.96 1.94
CA LEU A 60 -3.21 -6.78 2.38
C LEU A 60 -1.73 -6.98 2.09
N ILE A 61 -1.18 -6.05 1.32
CA ILE A 61 0.24 -6.02 0.98
C ILE A 61 0.82 -4.75 1.55
N HIS A 62 1.95 -4.89 2.19
CA HIS A 62 2.79 -3.78 2.59
C HIS A 62 4.10 -3.83 1.82
N VAL A 63 4.50 -2.68 1.32
CA VAL A 63 5.71 -2.49 0.53
C VAL A 63 6.46 -1.35 1.16
N THR A 64 7.72 -1.57 1.47
CA THR A 64 8.64 -0.51 1.90
C THR A 64 9.73 -0.35 0.86
N ALA A 65 9.82 0.84 0.30
CA ALA A 65 10.86 1.23 -0.65
C ALA A 65 11.99 1.95 0.09
N SER A 66 13.18 1.36 0.04
CA SER A 66 14.42 1.98 0.50
C SER A 66 15.27 2.41 -0.69
N PRO A 67 15.70 3.68 -0.76
CA PRO A 67 16.60 4.13 -1.80
C PRO A 67 17.98 3.48 -1.69
N LYS A 68 18.46 2.88 -2.78
CA LYS A 68 19.85 2.41 -2.92
C LYS A 68 20.81 3.58 -3.15
N LYS A 69 22.11 3.27 -3.17
CA LYS A 69 23.13 4.23 -3.57
C LYS A 69 22.81 4.76 -4.97
N ASP A 70 22.85 6.09 -5.12
CA ASP A 70 22.55 6.82 -6.37
C ASP A 70 21.08 6.73 -6.84
N GLU A 71 20.18 6.22 -6.00
CA GLU A 71 18.73 6.14 -6.26
C GLU A 71 17.99 7.20 -5.42
N THR A 72 17.06 7.91 -6.07
CA THR A 72 16.18 8.84 -5.36
C THR A 72 15.05 8.08 -4.67
N ARG A 73 14.34 8.79 -3.79
CA ARG A 73 13.12 8.27 -3.16
C ARG A 73 12.05 7.88 -4.22
N CYS A 74 11.98 8.62 -5.34
CA CYS A 74 11.13 8.28 -6.48
C CYS A 74 11.54 6.98 -7.16
N ASP A 75 12.83 6.78 -7.43
CA ASP A 75 13.25 5.58 -8.17
C ASP A 75 13.04 4.32 -7.32
N ALA A 76 13.30 4.43 -6.01
CA ALA A 76 13.02 3.36 -5.05
C ALA A 76 11.53 2.98 -5.07
N PHE A 77 10.67 3.99 -5.08
CA PHE A 77 9.24 3.79 -5.11
C PHE A 77 8.77 3.17 -6.42
N ASN A 78 9.25 3.68 -7.57
CA ASN A 78 8.93 3.12 -8.88
C ASN A 78 9.43 1.67 -9.03
N ARG A 79 10.60 1.35 -8.47
CA ARG A 79 11.18 0.02 -8.46
C ARG A 79 10.33 -0.98 -7.67
N GLU A 80 9.89 -0.59 -6.47
CA GLU A 80 9.02 -1.47 -5.67
C GLU A 80 7.61 -1.57 -6.25
N LEU A 81 7.04 -0.49 -6.78
CA LEU A 81 5.78 -0.56 -7.51
C LEU A 81 5.87 -1.53 -8.69
N GLY A 82 6.97 -1.48 -9.45
CA GLY A 82 7.22 -2.38 -10.58
C GLY A 82 7.37 -3.87 -10.19
N SER A 83 7.68 -4.19 -8.94
CA SER A 83 7.82 -5.58 -8.46
C SER A 83 6.48 -6.23 -8.08
N LEU A 84 5.42 -5.43 -7.96
CA LEU A 84 4.11 -5.92 -7.55
C LEU A 84 3.46 -6.83 -8.61
N PRO A 85 2.90 -7.98 -8.20
CA PRO A 85 2.18 -8.87 -9.10
C PRO A 85 1.05 -8.16 -9.84
N ILE A 86 0.98 -8.36 -11.17
CA ILE A 86 -0.06 -7.73 -11.99
C ILE A 86 -1.48 -8.20 -11.61
N SER A 87 -1.59 -9.39 -10.98
CA SER A 87 -2.85 -9.97 -10.50
C SER A 87 -3.56 -9.11 -9.47
N ILE A 88 -2.84 -8.30 -8.69
CA ILE A 88 -3.43 -7.35 -7.73
C ILE A 88 -4.35 -6.36 -8.45
N TRP A 89 -3.97 -5.93 -9.66
CA TRP A 89 -4.70 -4.92 -10.42
C TRP A 89 -5.80 -5.56 -11.25
N ASN A 90 -5.54 -6.73 -11.83
CA ASN A 90 -6.47 -7.39 -12.76
C ASN A 90 -7.59 -8.14 -12.04
N ASN A 91 -7.33 -8.67 -10.83
CA ASN A 91 -8.27 -9.53 -10.12
C ASN A 91 -9.00 -8.78 -9.01
N SER A 92 -8.92 -7.45 -8.95
CA SER A 92 -9.59 -6.66 -7.92
C SER A 92 -10.79 -5.91 -8.45
N SER A 93 -11.87 -5.89 -7.67
CA SER A 93 -13.04 -5.03 -7.90
C SER A 93 -12.86 -3.68 -7.21
N HIS A 94 -12.19 -3.69 -6.06
CA HIS A 94 -11.91 -2.51 -5.27
C HIS A 94 -10.50 -2.61 -4.72
N LEU A 95 -9.83 -1.47 -4.67
CA LEU A 95 -8.45 -1.36 -4.25
C LEU A 95 -8.26 -0.09 -3.43
N THR A 96 -7.66 -0.21 -2.26
CA THR A 96 -7.32 0.93 -1.41
C THR A 96 -5.81 1.01 -1.29
N LEU A 97 -5.26 2.15 -1.68
CA LEU A 97 -3.84 2.45 -1.62
C LEU A 97 -3.58 3.44 -0.51
N TYR A 98 -2.59 3.19 0.33
CA TYR A 98 -2.16 4.20 1.28
C TYR A 98 -0.65 4.35 1.20
N VAL A 99 -0.22 5.55 0.81
CA VAL A 99 1.19 5.90 0.71
C VAL A 99 1.57 6.71 1.93
N SER A 100 2.70 6.37 2.52
CA SER A 100 3.32 7.18 3.58
C SER A 100 4.81 7.38 3.37
N ALA A 101 5.28 8.55 3.76
CA ALA A 101 6.68 8.92 3.74
C ALA A 101 7.02 9.73 5.00
N SER A 102 8.30 9.89 5.30
CA SER A 102 8.77 10.68 6.45
C SER A 102 8.52 12.19 6.36
N SER A 103 8.20 12.65 5.16
CA SER A 103 7.90 14.04 4.82
C SER A 103 6.84 14.07 3.73
N ASP A 104 6.34 15.26 3.43
CA ASP A 104 5.44 15.46 2.30
C ASP A 104 5.99 14.83 1.01
N LEU A 105 5.10 14.22 0.24
CA LEU A 105 5.45 13.77 -1.11
C LEU A 105 5.61 14.99 -2.01
N LYS A 106 6.72 15.03 -2.73
CA LYS A 106 7.00 16.00 -3.78
C LYS A 106 6.12 15.70 -4.99
N MET A 107 5.95 16.71 -5.85
CA MET A 107 5.15 16.59 -7.07
C MET A 107 5.62 15.43 -7.96
N ASP A 108 6.93 15.27 -8.13
CA ASP A 108 7.49 14.16 -8.92
C ASP A 108 7.14 12.77 -8.36
N GLU A 109 7.06 12.63 -7.02
CA GLU A 109 6.70 11.37 -6.37
C GLU A 109 5.22 11.04 -6.58
N MET A 110 4.38 12.07 -6.53
CA MET A 110 2.95 11.95 -6.86
C MET A 110 2.75 11.59 -8.32
N GLU A 111 3.54 12.17 -9.24
CA GLU A 111 3.46 11.84 -10.66
C GLU A 111 3.82 10.38 -10.93
N VAL A 112 4.83 9.84 -10.26
CA VAL A 112 5.22 8.42 -10.38
C VAL A 112 4.07 7.53 -9.94
N LEU A 113 3.42 7.82 -8.80
CA LEU A 113 2.26 7.08 -8.33
C LEU A 113 1.13 7.09 -9.36
N CYS A 114 0.73 8.29 -9.82
CA CYS A 114 -0.35 8.45 -10.78
C CYS A 114 -0.06 7.74 -12.11
N LYS A 115 1.16 7.85 -12.63
CA LYS A 115 1.59 7.15 -13.86
C LYS A 115 1.52 5.63 -13.66
N TYR A 116 2.02 5.13 -12.54
CA TYR A 116 2.00 3.71 -12.24
C TYR A 116 0.56 3.16 -12.20
N LEU A 117 -0.36 3.85 -11.51
CA LEU A 117 -1.77 3.46 -11.44
C LEU A 117 -2.46 3.50 -12.81
N ASN A 118 -2.19 4.52 -13.63
CA ASN A 118 -2.72 4.60 -14.99
C ASN A 118 -2.17 3.50 -15.91
N LEU A 119 -0.89 3.12 -15.77
CA LEU A 119 -0.28 2.04 -16.57
C LEU A 119 -0.89 0.68 -16.23
N LYS A 120 -1.29 0.48 -14.97
CA LYS A 120 -1.91 -0.75 -14.49
C LYS A 120 -3.43 -0.71 -14.64
N LYS A 121 -3.93 -0.20 -15.80
CA LYS A 121 -5.36 -0.11 -16.19
C LYS A 121 -6.17 -1.20 -15.51
N SER A 122 -6.83 -0.80 -14.43
CA SER A 122 -7.66 -1.67 -13.62
C SER A 122 -9.08 -1.13 -13.73
N ASP A 123 -10.04 -2.01 -13.98
CA ASP A 123 -11.45 -1.69 -13.85
C ASP A 123 -11.89 -1.64 -12.37
N ALA A 124 -10.94 -1.70 -11.42
CA ALA A 124 -11.21 -1.57 -10.00
C ALA A 124 -11.54 -0.13 -9.63
N ASP A 125 -12.46 0.04 -8.68
CA ASP A 125 -12.59 1.30 -7.95
C ASP A 125 -11.37 1.47 -7.05
N ILE A 126 -10.53 2.47 -7.35
CA ILE A 126 -9.30 2.77 -6.61
C ILE A 126 -9.57 3.93 -5.66
N LYS A 127 -9.46 3.66 -4.35
CA LYS A 127 -9.34 4.67 -3.30
C LYS A 127 -7.88 4.83 -2.91
N TRP A 128 -7.50 6.04 -2.53
CA TRP A 128 -6.12 6.29 -2.14
C TRP A 128 -6.00 7.32 -1.01
N GLY A 129 -4.97 7.14 -0.19
CA GLY A 129 -4.62 8.00 0.93
C GLY A 129 -3.15 8.37 0.95
N LEU A 130 -2.87 9.46 1.66
CA LEU A 130 -1.53 9.98 1.84
C LEU A 130 -1.32 10.43 3.28
N GLY A 131 -0.29 9.91 3.93
CA GLY A 131 0.12 10.37 5.24
C GLY A 131 1.62 10.54 5.43
N ILE A 132 1.98 11.21 6.53
CA ILE A 132 3.35 11.42 6.97
C ILE A 132 3.62 10.52 8.17
N ASP A 133 4.69 9.73 8.05
CA ASP A 133 5.20 8.86 9.10
C ASP A 133 6.69 9.13 9.31
N LYS A 134 7.00 9.97 10.30
CA LYS A 134 8.38 10.37 10.60
C LYS A 134 9.28 9.19 10.95
N THR A 135 8.72 8.05 11.37
CA THR A 135 9.50 6.84 11.69
C THR A 135 10.12 6.19 10.46
N LEU A 136 9.61 6.50 9.25
CA LEU A 136 10.11 5.95 7.99
C LEU A 136 11.47 6.50 7.58
N GLY A 137 11.96 7.60 8.16
CA GLY A 137 13.30 8.13 7.84
C GLY A 137 13.45 8.54 6.37
N ASN A 138 14.10 7.74 5.53
CA ASN A 138 14.21 7.97 4.08
C ASN A 138 13.33 7.03 3.23
N LEU A 139 12.54 6.18 3.88
CA LEU A 139 11.71 5.16 3.25
C LEU A 139 10.39 5.75 2.74
N ILE A 140 9.83 5.10 1.72
CA ILE A 140 8.41 5.22 1.36
C ILE A 140 7.73 3.89 1.69
N SER A 141 6.56 3.97 2.30
CA SER A 141 5.70 2.83 2.56
C SER A 141 4.46 2.92 1.68
N LEU A 142 4.07 1.80 1.10
CA LEU A 142 2.82 1.63 0.39
C LEU A 142 2.07 0.44 0.95
N VAL A 143 0.79 0.66 1.20
CA VAL A 143 -0.13 -0.31 1.75
C VAL A 143 -1.23 -0.49 0.73
N ILE A 144 -1.48 -1.73 0.34
CA ILE A 144 -2.48 -2.09 -0.66
C ILE A 144 -3.47 -3.04 -0.02
N VAL A 145 -4.72 -2.61 0.10
CA VAL A 145 -5.84 -3.46 0.49
C VAL A 145 -6.66 -3.74 -0.75
N TYR A 146 -6.95 -5.00 -1.03
CA TYR A 146 -7.73 -5.35 -2.20
C TYR A 146 -8.61 -6.56 -1.96
N SER A 147 -9.76 -6.58 -2.62
CA SER A 147 -10.59 -7.77 -2.70
C SER A 147 -10.16 -8.63 -3.88
N ASN A 148 -10.15 -9.95 -3.70
CA ASN A 148 -9.96 -10.88 -4.79
C ASN A 148 -11.31 -11.23 -5.42
N LYS A 149 -11.51 -10.83 -6.68
CA LYS A 149 -12.50 -11.43 -7.58
C LYS A 149 -12.11 -12.91 -7.73
N LYS A 150 -12.90 -13.82 -7.17
CA LYS A 150 -12.69 -15.27 -7.33
C LYS A 150 -12.79 -15.69 -8.80
#